data_AF-A0A256CU60-F1
#
_entry.id   AF-A0A256CU60-F1
#
_cell.length_a   1.000
_cell.length_b   1.000
_cell.length_c   1.000
_cell.angle_alpha   90.00
_cell.angle_beta   90.00
_cell.angle_gamma   90.00
#
_symmetry.space_group_name_H-M   'P 1'
#
loop_
_entity.id
_entity.type
_entity.pdbx_description
1 polymer ?
#
loop_
_entity_poly.entity_id
_entity_poly.type
_entity_poly.pdbx_seq_one_letter_code
_entity_poly.pdbx_strand_id
1 'polypeptide(L)' 'MMDFFMWFTDLGNSKTLAAVIFFAVFIGIIIYTFTGKARKKRFDEYRYIPFMDDEEFLFDQKEQKDRAKDQSSEHK' A
#
# COMPACT_ATOMS: atom_id res chain seq x y z
N MET A 1 -39.16 1.08 8.18
CA MET A 1 -37.90 1.88 8.24
C MET A 1 -37.75 2.58 9.59
N MET A 2 -38.82 3.17 10.14
CA MET A 2 -38.82 3.74 11.51
C MET A 2 -38.68 2.68 12.60
N ASP A 3 -39.05 1.44 12.31
CA ASP A 3 -38.96 0.30 13.23
C ASP A 3 -37.52 -0.03 13.61
N PHE A 4 -36.57 0.20 12.69
CA PHE A 4 -35.15 0.07 12.97
C PHE A 4 -34.65 1.12 13.96
N PHE A 5 -35.10 2.37 13.81
CA PHE A 5 -34.77 3.43 14.76
C PHE A 5 -35.40 3.20 16.12
N MET A 6 -36.66 2.74 16.18
CA MET A 6 -37.31 2.36 17.44
C MET A 6 -36.58 1.21 18.13
N TRP A 7 -36.20 0.17 17.37
CA TRP A 7 -35.40 -0.95 17.89
C TRP A 7 -34.02 -0.51 18.40
N PHE A 8 -33.36 0.45 17.73
CA PHE A 8 -32.08 1.00 18.17
C PHE A 8 -32.20 1.79 19.49
N THR A 9 -33.31 2.51 19.66
CA THR A 9 -33.58 3.29 20.89
C THR A 9 -34.19 2.46 22.01
N ASP A 10 -34.55 1.21 21.76
CA ASP A 10 -35.11 0.31 22.76
C ASP A 10 -34.00 -0.19 23.72
N LEU A 11 -34.05 0.29 24.95
CA LEU A 11 -33.11 -0.10 26.01
C LEU A 11 -33.20 -1.60 26.35
N GLY A 12 -34.30 -2.27 26.03
CA GLY A 12 -34.46 -3.73 26.18
C GLY A 12 -33.43 -4.51 25.36
N ASN A 13 -33.00 -3.96 24.23
CA ASN A 13 -32.03 -4.57 23.31
C ASN A 13 -30.60 -4.02 23.47
N SER A 14 -30.36 -3.24 24.53
CA SER A 14 -29.06 -2.61 24.84
C SER A 14 -27.87 -3.56 24.80
N LYS A 15 -28.04 -4.82 25.25
CA LYS A 15 -26.97 -5.84 25.22
C LYS A 15 -26.57 -6.19 23.78
N THR A 16 -27.55 -6.43 22.92
CA THR A 16 -27.32 -6.74 21.50
C THR A 16 -26.75 -5.53 20.78
N LEU A 17 -27.26 -4.33 21.09
CA LEU A 17 -26.77 -3.09 20.49
C LEU A 17 -25.30 -2.83 20.85
N ALA A 18 -24.94 -2.97 22.13
CA ALA A 18 -23.57 -2.85 22.59
C ALA A 18 -22.64 -3.84 21.86
N ALA A 19 -23.05 -5.10 21.74
CA ALA A 19 -22.27 -6.12 21.03
C ALA A 19 -22.01 -5.75 19.57
N VAL A 20 -23.03 -5.25 18.85
CA VAL A 20 -22.89 -4.81 17.45
C VAL A 20 -21.94 -3.62 17.34
N ILE A 21 -22.07 -2.62 18.22
CA ILE A 21 -21.20 -1.44 18.23
C ILE A 21 -19.75 -1.85 18.53
N PHE A 22 -19.50 -2.64 19.57
CA PHE A 22 -18.16 -3.11 19.90
C PHE A 22 -17.53 -3.92 18.76
N PHE A 23 -18.31 -4.77 18.11
CA PHE A 23 -17.84 -5.57 16.98
C PHE A 23 -17.52 -4.71 15.75
N ALA A 24 -18.39 -3.76 15.41
CA ALA A 24 -18.17 -2.84 14.30
C ALA A 24 -16.93 -1.94 14.54
N VAL A 25 -16.76 -1.45 15.77
CA VAL A 25 -15.57 -0.68 16.17
C VAL A 25 -14.32 -1.54 16.07
N PHE A 26 -14.37 -2.79 16.53
CA PHE A 26 -13.25 -3.72 16.43
C PHE A 26 -12.82 -3.98 14.97
N ILE A 27 -13.78 -4.27 14.09
CA ILE A 27 -13.50 -4.40 12.65
C ILE A 27 -12.95 -3.08 12.08
N GLY A 28 -13.52 -1.95 12.47
CA GLY A 28 -13.05 -0.62 12.07
C GLY A 28 -11.58 -0.39 12.43
N ILE A 29 -11.17 -0.78 13.65
CA ILE A 29 -9.78 -0.69 14.10
C ILE A 29 -8.87 -1.60 13.27
N ILE A 30 -9.27 -2.85 13.00
CA ILE A 30 -8.52 -3.77 12.14
C ILE A 30 -8.32 -3.16 10.75
N ILE A 31 -9.40 -2.68 10.13
CA ILE A 31 -9.31 -2.05 8.80
C ILE A 31 -8.38 -0.85 8.87
N TYR A 32 -8.54 0.05 9.84
CA TYR A 32 -7.68 1.22 10.00
C TYR A 32 -6.19 0.87 10.16
N THR A 33 -5.88 -0.12 10.99
CA THR A 33 -4.48 -0.53 11.24
C THR A 33 -3.86 -1.25 10.05
N PHE A 34 -4.59 -2.13 9.37
CA PHE A 34 -4.03 -2.98 8.31
C PHE A 34 -4.20 -2.43 6.88
N THR A 35 -5.07 -1.45 6.66
CA THR A 35 -5.25 -0.82 5.33
C THR A 35 -4.08 0.10 4.95
N GLY A 36 -3.24 0.49 5.91
CA GLY A 36 -2.01 1.27 5.69
C GLY A 36 -0.88 0.51 4.97
N LYS A 37 -1.12 0.01 3.76
CA LYS A 37 -0.12 -0.66 2.90
C LYS A 37 0.94 0.28 2.30
N ALA A 38 0.85 1.59 2.53
CA ALA A 38 1.79 2.57 1.96
C ALA A 38 3.26 2.33 2.36
N ARG A 39 3.53 1.59 3.45
CA ARG A 39 4.91 1.22 3.83
C ARG A 39 5.51 0.08 3.01
N LYS A 40 4.72 -0.74 2.30
CA LYS A 40 5.25 -1.90 1.56
C LYS A 40 5.97 -1.50 0.26
N LYS A 41 5.55 -0.40 -0.38
CA LYS A 41 6.13 0.07 -1.65
C LYS A 41 7.61 0.48 -1.53
N ARG A 42 8.01 1.04 -0.38
CA ARG A 42 9.40 1.43 -0.14
C ARG A 42 10.35 0.26 0.11
N PHE A 43 9.86 -0.88 0.59
CA PHE A 43 10.73 -2.04 0.85
C PHE A 43 10.92 -2.95 -0.37
N ASP A 44 9.97 -3.00 -1.30
CA ASP A 44 10.17 -3.74 -2.57
C ASP A 44 11.09 -2.98 -3.54
N GLU A 45 11.21 -1.64 -3.43
CA GLU A 45 12.14 -0.83 -4.25
C GLU A 45 13.62 -1.15 -3.95
N TYR A 46 13.93 -1.65 -2.74
CA TYR A 46 15.27 -2.11 -2.36
C TYR A 46 15.44 -3.64 -2.49
N ARG A 47 14.51 -4.38 -3.12
CA ARG A 47 14.70 -5.82 -3.34
C ARG A 47 15.76 -6.12 -4.40
N TYR A 48 16.04 -5.16 -5.28
CA TYR A 48 17.06 -5.26 -6.33
C TYR A 48 18.16 -4.24 -6.10
N ILE A 49 18.81 -4.27 -4.93
CA ILE A 49 20.09 -3.60 -4.77
C ILE A 49 21.10 -4.47 -5.52
N PRO A 50 21.74 -3.96 -6.60
CA PRO A 50 22.80 -4.71 -7.26
C PRO A 50 23.90 -4.98 -6.22
N PHE A 51 24.42 -6.20 -6.21
CA PHE A 51 25.59 -6.50 -5.38
C PHE A 51 26.77 -5.70 -5.94
N MET A 52 27.73 -5.30 -5.09
CA MET A 52 28.90 -4.53 -5.54
C MET A 52 29.72 -5.27 -6.61
N ASP A 53 29.61 -6.61 -6.66
CA ASP A 53 30.22 -7.45 -7.69
C ASP A 53 29.50 -7.36 -9.06
N ASP A 54 28.26 -6.86 -9.10
CA ASP A 54 27.48 -6.63 -10.33
C ASP A 54 27.66 -5.19 -10.87
N GLU A 55 28.37 -4.30 -10.15
CA GLU A 55 28.57 -2.90 -10.55
C GLU A 55 29.31 -2.79 -11.90
N GLU A 56 30.22 -3.71 -12.19
CA GLU A 56 31.00 -3.75 -13.43
C GLU A 56 30.07 -3.85 -14.67
N PHE A 57 28.94 -4.58 -14.56
CA PHE A 57 27.95 -4.70 -15.64
C PHE A 57 27.07 -3.45 -15.81
N LEU A 58 26.87 -2.65 -14.76
CA LEU A 58 26.02 -1.46 -14.80
C LEU A 58 26.72 -0.25 -15.40
N PHE A 59 28.02 -0.08 -15.14
CA PHE A 59 28.82 0.97 -15.76
C PHE A 59 28.93 0.77 -17.28
N ASP A 60 29.17 -0.47 -17.72
CA ASP A 60 29.22 -0.84 -19.14
C ASP A 60 27.89 -0.55 -19.87
N GLN A 61 26.75 -0.87 -19.24
CA GLN A 61 25.45 -0.65 -19.86
C GLN A 61 25.09 0.83 -19.96
N LYS A 62 25.46 1.63 -18.95
CA LYS A 62 25.19 3.07 -18.92
C LYS A 62 26.03 3.79 -19.96
N GLU A 63 27.32 3.44 -20.06
CA GLU A 63 28.22 4.01 -21.06
C GLU A 63 27.80 3.65 -22.50
N GLN A 64 27.36 2.40 -22.74
CA GLN A 64 26.84 2.00 -24.05
C GLN A 64 25.53 2.74 -24.42
N LYS A 65 24.64 2.93 -23.45
CA LYS A 65 23.38 3.66 -23.67
C LYS A 65 23.61 5.14 -23.94
N ASP A 66 24.58 5.75 -23.27
CA ASP A 66 24.93 7.16 -23.48
C ASP A 66 25.61 7.35 -24.86
N ARG A 67 26.50 6.43 -25.29
CA ARG A 67 27.08 6.44 -26.65
C ARG A 67 26.04 6.24 -27.75
N ALA A 68 25.09 5.32 -27.57
CA ALA A 68 24.03 5.06 -28.56
C ALA A 68 23.08 6.27 -28.71
N LYS A 69 22.88 7.03 -27.63
CA LYS A 69 22.06 8.24 -27.64
C LYS A 69 22.75 9.38 -28.39
N ASP A 70 24.05 9.55 -28.18
CA ASP A 70 24.87 10.57 -28.86
C ASP A 70 24.92 10.35 -30.37
N GLN A 71 25.09 9.09 -30.80
CA GLN A 71 25.05 8.71 -32.23
C GLN A 71 23.67 8.91 -32.87
N SER A 72 22.58 8.80 -32.10
CA SER A 72 21.22 9.04 -32.60
C SER A 72 20.88 10.53 -32.76
N SER A 73 21.53 11.41 -31.98
CA SER A 73 21.38 12.87 -32.08
C SER A 73 22.25 13.50 -33.15
N GLU A 74 23.33 12.83 -33.57
CA GLU A 74 24.21 13.32 -34.64
C GLU A 74 23.68 12.99 -36.04
N HIS A 75 22.78 12.00 -36.16
CA HIS A 75 22.20 11.54 -37.43
C HIS A 75 20.81 12.12 -37.75
N LYS A 76 20.40 13.22 -37.09
CA LYS A 76 19.10 13.89 -37.31
C LYS A 76 19.28 15.38 -37.58
#